data_AF-X6LJP2-F1
#
_entry.id   AF-X6LJP2-F1
#
_cell.length_a   1.000
_cell.length_b   1.000
_cell.length_c   1.000
_cell.angle_alpha   90.00
_cell.angle_beta   90.00
_cell.angle_gamma   90.00
#
_symmetry.space_group_name_H-M   'P 1'
#
loop_
_entity.id
_entity.type
_entity.pdbx_description
1 polymer ?
#
loop_
_entity_poly.entity_id
_entity_poly.type
_entity_poly.pdbx_seq_one_letter_code
_entity_poly.pdbx_strand_id
1 'polypeptide(L)'
;MKPTGIKSDIIPKEEDEFVIQFHCFMPLTMNNEKVINHFILFSYNTGLLIKYDEQNKTFNYEQLPICTDLKDFNMCSFAHIYDYIFLFGCTNSEWKRRRLVYKYSMKDKTWNQCKITLPMEIFSSFTILSNDDTSFNKIHVSVNVEELFEKSELLKMTKIYVRMIELKNEIMKMKLERPYIIPIEKQRRIEDEKENKE
;
A
#
# COMPACT_ATOMS: atom_id res chain seq x y z
N MET A 1 -3.42 2.09 27.36
CA MET A 1 -2.93 0.82 27.92
C MET A 1 -1.75 0.38 27.06
N LYS A 2 -0.52 0.29 27.59
CA LYS A 2 0.62 -0.19 26.79
C LYS A 2 0.56 -1.72 26.74
N PRO A 3 0.66 -2.36 25.58
CA PRO A 3 0.78 -3.82 25.52
C PRO A 3 2.04 -4.25 26.29
N THR A 4 1.92 -5.27 27.14
CA THR A 4 3.00 -5.74 28.00
C THR A 4 3.69 -6.96 27.39
N GLY A 5 5.02 -7.05 27.57
CA GLY A 5 5.83 -8.17 27.12
C GLY A 5 6.22 -8.16 25.64
N ILE A 6 6.05 -7.02 24.95
CA ILE A 6 6.61 -6.82 23.60
C ILE A 6 8.11 -6.54 23.73
N LYS A 7 8.90 -7.13 22.82
CA LYS A 7 10.35 -6.97 22.72
C LYS A 7 10.70 -6.24 21.43
N SER A 8 11.86 -5.58 21.43
CA SER A 8 12.34 -4.79 20.28
C SER A 8 11.29 -3.79 19.80
N ASP A 9 10.60 -3.14 20.74
CA ASP A 9 9.47 -2.22 20.49
C ASP A 9 9.91 -0.79 20.16
N ILE A 10 11.20 -0.59 19.93
CA ILE A 10 11.80 0.68 19.54
C ILE A 10 12.13 0.61 18.05
N ILE A 11 11.48 1.47 17.26
CA ILE A 11 11.81 1.65 15.85
C ILE A 11 13.23 2.22 15.77
N PRO A 12 14.14 1.61 14.98
CA PRO A 12 15.48 2.16 14.78
C PRO A 12 15.37 3.52 14.11
N LYS A 13 16.09 4.50 14.64
CA LYS A 13 16.21 5.86 14.08
C LYS A 13 17.69 6.17 13.89
N GLU A 14 18.02 6.94 12.88
CA GLU A 14 19.33 7.56 12.80
C GLU A 14 19.42 8.68 13.87
N GLU A 15 20.58 8.84 14.50
CA GLU A 15 20.78 9.60 15.76
C GLU A 15 20.36 11.08 15.68
N ASP A 16 20.26 11.65 14.47
CA ASP A 16 19.95 13.06 14.23
C ASP A 16 18.54 13.31 13.66
N GLU A 17 17.67 12.29 13.55
CA GLU A 17 16.41 12.44 12.84
C GLU A 17 15.22 12.87 13.71
N PHE A 18 14.43 13.79 13.13
CA PHE A 18 13.12 14.20 13.59
C PHE A 18 12.25 13.01 14.02
N VAL A 19 11.32 13.25 14.96
CA VAL A 19 10.26 12.30 15.29
C VAL A 19 9.60 11.78 14.00
N ILE A 20 9.28 10.47 13.94
CA ILE A 20 8.54 9.86 12.81
C ILE A 20 7.26 10.68 12.58
N GLN A 21 7.29 11.49 11.53
CA GLN A 21 6.25 12.45 11.17
C GLN A 21 6.00 12.35 9.66
N PHE A 22 4.80 12.73 9.24
CA PHE A 22 4.38 12.67 7.84
C PHE A 22 4.70 11.32 7.19
N HIS A 23 4.47 10.25 7.97
CA HIS A 23 4.91 8.91 7.62
C HIS A 23 3.83 8.17 6.83
N CYS A 24 4.31 7.20 6.06
CA CYS A 24 3.55 6.21 5.35
C CYS A 24 3.69 4.89 6.10
N PHE A 25 2.64 4.43 6.77
CA PHE A 25 2.62 3.11 7.42
C PHE A 25 1.50 2.26 6.83
N MET A 26 1.85 1.12 6.24
CA MET A 26 0.92 0.26 5.52
C MET A 26 1.39 -1.20 5.51
N PRO A 27 0.48 -2.17 5.30
CA PRO A 27 0.88 -3.56 5.13
C PRO A 27 1.76 -3.73 3.89
N LEU A 28 2.70 -4.67 3.96
CA LEU A 28 3.36 -5.20 2.77
C LEU A 28 2.33 -5.97 1.94
N THR A 29 2.29 -5.75 0.63
CA THR A 29 1.53 -6.60 -0.30
C THR A 29 2.44 -7.25 -1.32
N MET A 30 2.10 -8.48 -1.68
CA MET A 30 2.78 -9.27 -2.71
C MET A 30 1.72 -9.94 -3.57
N ASN A 31 1.74 -9.68 -4.88
CA ASN A 31 0.71 -10.10 -5.82
C ASN A 31 -0.70 -9.61 -5.40
N ASN A 32 -0.78 -8.37 -4.90
CA ASN A 32 -1.99 -7.71 -4.41
C ASN A 32 -2.61 -8.32 -3.14
N GLU A 33 -1.92 -9.23 -2.48
CA GLU A 33 -2.35 -9.83 -1.22
C GLU A 33 -1.50 -9.33 -0.05
N LYS A 34 -2.13 -9.04 1.08
CA LYS A 34 -1.43 -8.57 2.29
C LYS A 34 -0.59 -9.69 2.87
N VAL A 35 0.68 -9.40 3.12
CA VAL A 35 1.57 -10.31 3.84
C VAL A 35 1.34 -10.10 5.34
N ILE A 36 0.81 -11.13 6.00
CA ILE A 36 0.47 -11.09 7.42
C ILE A 36 1.69 -10.66 8.24
N ASN A 37 1.49 -9.73 9.18
CA ASN A 37 2.49 -9.23 10.11
C ASN A 37 3.73 -8.59 9.47
N HIS A 38 3.64 -8.20 8.20
CA HIS A 38 4.67 -7.45 7.50
C HIS A 38 4.14 -6.07 7.14
N PHE A 39 4.88 -5.03 7.53
CA PHE A 39 4.50 -3.64 7.35
C PHE A 39 5.65 -2.85 6.76
N ILE A 40 5.33 -1.85 5.96
CA ILE A 40 6.30 -0.89 5.44
C ILE A 40 6.07 0.44 6.14
N LEU A 41 7.16 1.06 6.56
CA LEU A 41 7.21 2.42 7.07
C LEU A 41 8.15 3.26 6.20
N PHE A 42 7.65 4.33 5.62
CA PHE A 42 8.48 5.40 5.05
C PHE A 42 8.21 6.70 5.80
N SER A 43 9.25 7.41 6.22
CA SER A 43 9.14 8.71 6.87
C SER A 43 10.45 9.45 6.66
N TYR A 44 10.41 10.61 6.00
CA TYR A 44 11.61 11.38 5.67
C TYR A 44 12.67 10.49 4.97
N ASN A 45 13.90 10.42 5.49
CA ASN A 45 14.97 9.57 4.99
C ASN A 45 15.00 8.16 5.62
N THR A 46 13.95 7.79 6.38
CA THR A 46 13.79 6.45 6.95
C THR A 46 12.85 5.60 6.07
N GLY A 47 13.32 4.41 5.68
CA GLY A 47 12.53 3.36 5.04
C GLY A 47 12.72 2.02 5.75
N LEU A 48 11.65 1.41 6.25
CA LEU A 48 11.71 0.18 7.04
C LEU A 48 10.68 -0.85 6.58
N LEU A 49 11.11 -2.09 6.48
CA LEU A 49 10.25 -3.27 6.51
C LEU A 49 10.23 -3.79 7.94
N ILE A 50 9.04 -3.81 8.53
CA ILE A 50 8.77 -4.21 9.90
C ILE A 50 8.08 -5.57 9.86
N LYS A 51 8.63 -6.56 10.56
CA LYS A 51 8.06 -7.91 10.71
C LYS A 51 7.71 -8.12 12.17
N TYR A 52 6.46 -8.49 12.46
CA TYR A 52 6.02 -8.80 13.81
C TYR A 52 5.89 -10.31 14.01
N ASP A 53 6.62 -10.86 14.97
CA ASP A 53 6.49 -12.24 15.42
C ASP A 53 5.52 -12.27 16.61
N GLU A 54 4.30 -12.76 16.36
CA GLU A 54 3.25 -12.86 17.37
C GLU A 54 3.60 -13.83 18.51
N GLN A 55 4.31 -14.92 18.21
CA GLN A 55 4.63 -15.97 19.18
C GLN A 55 5.65 -15.44 20.19
N ASN A 56 6.69 -14.78 19.70
CA ASN A 56 7.76 -14.25 20.52
C ASN A 56 7.50 -12.79 20.97
N LYS A 57 6.44 -12.16 20.42
CA LYS A 57 6.06 -10.76 20.63
C LYS A 57 7.22 -9.80 20.33
N THR A 58 7.93 -10.02 19.22
CA THR A 58 9.10 -9.22 18.83
C THR A 58 8.87 -8.57 17.47
N PHE A 59 9.37 -7.34 17.33
CA PHE A 59 9.56 -6.74 16.02
C PHE A 59 10.96 -7.02 15.49
N ASN A 60 11.05 -7.22 14.18
CA ASN A 60 12.27 -7.26 13.41
C ASN A 60 12.22 -6.17 12.34
N TYR A 61 13.35 -5.52 12.10
CA TYR A 61 13.46 -4.37 11.20
C TYR A 61 14.47 -4.66 10.10
N GLU A 62 14.11 -4.34 8.86
CA GLU A 62 14.97 -4.41 7.69
C GLU A 62 14.94 -3.04 7.00
N GLN A 63 16.10 -2.47 6.71
CA GLN A 63 16.18 -1.19 6.00
C GLN A 63 15.72 -1.36 4.55
N LEU A 64 14.86 -0.45 4.10
CA LEU A 64 14.41 -0.35 2.72
C LEU A 64 15.09 0.85 2.05
N PRO A 65 15.35 0.79 0.73
CA PRO A 65 15.89 1.94 0.03
C PRO A 65 14.89 3.09 0.04
N ILE A 66 15.40 4.30 0.28
CA ILE A 66 14.66 5.54 0.15
C ILE A 66 14.76 6.10 -1.27
N CYS A 67 13.83 6.97 -1.65
CA CYS A 67 13.90 7.68 -2.92
C CYS A 67 14.98 8.77 -2.84
N THR A 68 16.11 8.59 -3.52
CA THR A 68 17.23 9.53 -3.47
C THR A 68 16.89 10.92 -4.02
N ASP A 69 16.00 10.99 -5.02
CA ASP A 69 15.54 12.26 -5.61
C ASP A 69 14.68 13.09 -4.63
N LEU A 70 14.19 12.44 -3.58
CA LEU A 70 13.40 13.03 -2.50
C LEU A 70 14.13 12.99 -1.16
N LYS A 71 15.46 12.81 -1.18
CA LYS A 71 16.26 12.98 0.03
C LYS A 71 16.02 14.39 0.58
N ASP A 72 15.78 14.48 1.88
CA ASP A 72 15.48 15.71 2.61
C ASP A 72 14.13 16.39 2.25
N PHE A 73 13.27 15.70 1.51
CA PHE A 73 11.87 16.08 1.33
C PHE A 73 10.97 15.36 2.35
N ASN A 74 9.94 16.06 2.83
CA ASN A 74 8.95 15.59 3.78
C ASN A 74 7.53 16.04 3.38
N MET A 75 6.56 15.78 4.27
CA MET A 75 5.14 16.16 4.09
C MET A 75 4.56 15.69 2.75
N CYS A 76 5.05 14.56 2.26
CA CYS A 76 4.58 13.97 1.02
C CYS A 76 3.25 13.27 1.25
N SER A 77 2.40 13.21 0.23
CA SER A 77 1.19 12.40 0.28
C SER A 77 1.47 11.01 -0.25
N PHE A 78 0.95 10.00 0.43
CA PHE A 78 1.15 8.60 0.06
C PHE A 78 -0.16 7.93 -0.32
N ALA A 79 -0.10 7.04 -1.31
CA ALA A 79 -1.19 6.13 -1.62
C ALA A 79 -0.68 4.71 -1.81
N HIS A 80 -1.40 3.74 -1.27
CA HIS A 80 -1.17 2.32 -1.51
C HIS A 80 -2.12 1.84 -2.60
N ILE A 81 -1.57 1.40 -3.72
CA ILE A 81 -2.36 0.84 -4.83
C ILE A 81 -1.63 -0.41 -5.32
N TYR A 82 -2.30 -1.56 -5.26
CA TYR A 82 -1.71 -2.86 -5.61
C TYR A 82 -0.43 -3.13 -4.79
N ASP A 83 0.64 -3.61 -5.43
CA ASP A 83 1.96 -3.83 -4.81
C ASP A 83 2.86 -2.58 -4.84
N TYR A 84 2.26 -1.39 -4.94
CA TYR A 84 3.00 -0.13 -5.07
C TYR A 84 2.59 0.90 -4.03
N ILE A 85 3.58 1.67 -3.60
CA ILE A 85 3.38 2.89 -2.83
C ILE A 85 3.65 4.07 -3.76
N PHE A 86 2.68 4.94 -3.92
CA PHE A 86 2.81 6.17 -4.66
C PHE A 86 3.07 7.32 -3.71
N LEU A 87 3.96 8.22 -4.12
CA LEU A 87 4.29 9.44 -3.43
C LEU A 87 3.94 10.62 -4.33
N PHE A 88 3.08 11.50 -3.83
CA PHE A 88 2.54 12.64 -4.53
C PHE A 88 2.90 13.93 -3.81
N GLY A 89 3.69 14.76 -4.49
CA GLY A 89 4.14 16.04 -3.94
C GLY A 89 4.97 15.87 -2.66
N CYS A 90 5.74 16.90 -2.34
CA CYS A 90 6.52 17.00 -1.10
C CYS A 90 6.97 18.45 -0.93
N THR A 91 7.42 18.79 0.27
CA THR A 91 8.21 20.01 0.51
C THR A 91 9.53 19.66 1.20
N ASN A 92 10.53 20.52 1.11
CA ASN A 92 11.73 20.42 1.95
C ASN A 92 11.75 21.56 3.00
N SER A 93 12.80 21.62 3.81
CA SER A 93 13.02 22.67 4.82
C SER A 93 13.12 24.10 4.24
N GLU A 94 13.48 24.22 2.96
CA GLU A 94 13.53 25.50 2.22
C GLU A 94 12.19 25.86 1.57
N TRP A 95 11.12 25.11 1.86
CA TRP A 95 9.78 25.28 1.26
C TRP A 95 9.74 25.08 -0.27
N LYS A 96 10.75 24.43 -0.85
CA LYS A 96 10.72 24.00 -2.26
C LYS A 96 9.74 22.85 -2.38
N ARG A 97 8.79 22.97 -3.32
CA ARG A 97 7.76 21.97 -3.56
C ARG A 97 8.04 21.15 -4.79
N ARG A 98 7.58 19.90 -4.79
CA ARG A 98 7.67 19.00 -5.95
C ARG A 98 6.30 18.73 -6.55
N ARG A 99 6.27 18.64 -7.87
CA ARG A 99 5.11 18.20 -8.67
C ARG A 99 5.28 16.78 -9.21
N LEU A 100 6.47 16.19 -9.05
CA LEU A 100 6.77 14.85 -9.54
C LEU A 100 6.06 13.80 -8.67
N VAL A 101 5.73 12.68 -9.30
CA VAL A 101 5.13 11.52 -8.65
C VAL A 101 6.14 10.39 -8.72
N TYR A 102 6.34 9.72 -7.59
CA TYR A 102 7.23 8.56 -7.50
C TYR A 102 6.43 7.34 -7.07
N LYS A 103 6.90 6.17 -7.46
CA LYS A 103 6.33 4.89 -7.06
C LYS A 103 7.41 3.95 -6.54
N TYR A 104 7.08 3.24 -5.48
CA TYR A 104 7.90 2.19 -4.91
C TYR A 104 7.27 0.84 -5.23
N SER A 105 8.01 -0.06 -5.86
CA SER A 105 7.62 -1.47 -6.03
C SER A 105 7.94 -2.23 -4.74
N MET A 106 6.92 -2.73 -4.04
CA MET A 106 7.14 -3.54 -2.83
C MET A 106 7.86 -4.85 -3.14
N LYS A 107 7.59 -5.42 -4.32
CA LYS A 107 8.19 -6.67 -4.80
C LYS A 107 9.68 -6.50 -5.11
N ASP A 108 10.01 -5.49 -5.89
CA ASP A 108 11.38 -5.29 -6.37
C ASP A 108 12.22 -4.46 -5.38
N LYS A 109 11.55 -3.82 -4.41
CA LYS A 109 12.13 -2.90 -3.44
C LYS A 109 12.86 -1.73 -4.12
N THR A 110 12.25 -1.15 -5.15
CA THR A 110 12.84 -0.06 -5.93
C THR A 110 11.90 1.12 -6.06
N TRP A 111 12.44 2.33 -5.97
CA TRP A 111 11.77 3.56 -6.34
C TRP A 111 11.97 3.89 -7.82
N ASN A 112 10.92 4.38 -8.46
CA ASN A 112 10.95 4.90 -9.83
C ASN A 112 10.08 6.15 -9.93
N GLN A 113 10.45 7.09 -10.79
CA GLN A 113 9.59 8.23 -11.10
C GLN A 113 8.46 7.80 -12.05
N CYS A 114 7.24 8.28 -11.82
CA CYS A 114 6.15 8.18 -12.78
C CYS A 114 6.34 9.18 -13.93
N LYS A 115 5.74 8.90 -15.08
CA LYS A 115 5.76 9.80 -16.24
C LYS A 115 4.91 11.05 -16.05
N ILE A 116 3.88 10.96 -15.22
CA ILE A 116 3.02 12.10 -14.92
C ILE A 116 3.70 13.13 -14.02
N THR A 117 3.25 14.37 -14.14
CA THR A 117 3.57 15.46 -13.24
C THR A 117 2.26 16.09 -12.79
N LEU A 118 2.14 16.37 -11.50
CA LEU A 118 0.95 16.98 -10.92
C LEU A 118 0.69 18.36 -11.54
N PRO A 119 -0.56 18.76 -11.78
CA PRO A 119 -0.90 20.05 -12.38
C PRO A 119 -0.53 21.24 -11.48
N MET A 120 -0.37 21.01 -10.19
CA MET A 120 0.02 22.02 -9.20
C MET A 120 0.96 21.42 -8.14
N GLU A 121 1.67 22.28 -7.42
CA GLU A 121 2.47 21.89 -6.26
C GLU A 121 1.56 21.52 -5.09
N ILE A 122 1.66 20.30 -4.59
CA ILE A 122 0.94 19.85 -3.40
C ILE A 122 1.92 19.41 -2.31
N PHE A 123 1.58 19.66 -1.06
CA PHE A 123 2.33 19.27 0.12
C PHE A 123 1.37 19.22 1.32
N SER A 124 1.71 18.41 2.33
CA SER A 124 0.87 18.23 3.52
C SER A 124 -0.59 17.83 3.18
N SER A 125 -0.78 17.15 2.06
CA SER A 125 -2.07 16.63 1.60
C SER A 125 -2.26 15.15 1.99
N PHE A 126 -3.46 14.62 1.77
CA PHE A 126 -3.74 13.19 1.84
C PHE A 126 -4.27 12.71 0.47
N THR A 127 -4.12 11.42 0.19
CA THR A 127 -4.58 10.80 -1.05
C THR A 127 -5.62 9.74 -0.72
N ILE A 128 -6.72 9.72 -1.48
CA ILE A 128 -7.78 8.71 -1.38
C ILE A 128 -7.94 8.09 -2.77
N LEU A 129 -8.04 6.77 -2.80
CA LEU A 129 -8.46 6.04 -4.00
C LEU A 129 -9.99 6.11 -4.10
N SER A 130 -10.50 6.69 -5.19
CA SER A 130 -11.94 6.82 -5.47
C SER A 130 -12.28 6.08 -6.75
N ASN A 131 -13.44 5.43 -6.79
CA ASN A 131 -14.02 4.86 -8.01
C ASN A 131 -14.88 5.87 -8.78
N ASP A 132 -15.18 7.02 -8.16
CA ASP A 132 -16.07 8.04 -8.72
C ASP A 132 -15.25 9.22 -9.27
N ASP A 133 -15.52 9.60 -10.52
CA ASP A 133 -14.93 10.77 -11.21
C ASP A 133 -15.53 12.12 -10.73
N THR A 134 -16.48 12.09 -9.79
CA THR A 134 -17.30 13.24 -9.40
C THR A 134 -16.76 14.00 -8.18
N SER A 135 -15.54 14.50 -8.25
CA SER A 135 -15.06 15.47 -7.24
C SER A 135 -15.47 16.90 -7.61
N PHE A 136 -16.61 17.38 -7.11
CA PHE A 136 -17.14 18.74 -7.33
C PHE A 136 -16.50 19.83 -6.43
N ASN A 137 -15.26 19.68 -6.00
CA ASN A 137 -14.57 20.66 -5.14
C ASN A 137 -13.22 21.09 -5.72
N LYS A 138 -13.01 22.42 -5.86
CA LYS A 138 -11.84 23.07 -6.46
C LYS A 138 -10.49 22.86 -5.74
N ILE A 139 -10.43 22.03 -4.70
CA ILE A 139 -9.26 21.87 -3.80
C ILE A 139 -8.58 20.50 -3.96
N HIS A 140 -9.17 19.57 -4.72
CA HIS A 140 -8.62 18.23 -4.92
C HIS A 140 -7.87 18.11 -6.24
N VAL A 141 -6.72 17.42 -6.22
CA VAL A 141 -6.02 16.97 -7.43
C VAL A 141 -6.44 15.53 -7.70
N SER A 142 -7.11 15.31 -8.82
CA SER A 142 -7.49 13.99 -9.29
C SER A 142 -6.44 13.49 -10.28
N VAL A 143 -5.99 12.25 -10.09
CA VAL A 143 -5.02 11.58 -10.96
C VAL A 143 -5.63 10.26 -11.39
N ASN A 144 -5.67 10.02 -12.70
CA ASN A 144 -6.13 8.73 -13.21
C ASN A 144 -5.10 7.66 -12.85
N VAL A 145 -5.54 6.59 -12.19
CA VAL A 145 -4.69 5.49 -11.74
C VAL A 145 -3.94 4.86 -12.90
N GLU A 146 -4.52 4.76 -14.10
CA GLU A 146 -3.86 4.17 -15.27
C GLU A 146 -2.61 4.95 -15.68
N GLU A 147 -2.59 6.27 -15.48
CA GLU A 147 -1.45 7.12 -15.84
C GLU A 147 -0.26 6.95 -14.88
N LEU A 148 -0.48 6.36 -13.70
CA LEU A 148 0.57 6.05 -12.73
C LEU A 148 1.45 4.86 -13.16
N PHE A 149 0.96 4.05 -14.09
CA PHE A 149 1.59 2.80 -14.49
C PHE A 149 2.12 2.86 -15.91
N GLU A 150 3.20 2.11 -16.14
CA GLU A 150 3.63 1.77 -17.47
C GLU A 150 2.67 0.75 -18.08
N LYS A 151 2.47 0.80 -19.40
CA LYS A 151 1.59 -0.15 -20.12
C LYS A 151 1.97 -1.61 -19.84
N SER A 152 3.26 -1.90 -19.69
CA SER A 152 3.75 -3.25 -19.38
C SER A 152 3.42 -3.70 -17.96
N GLU A 153 3.35 -2.78 -16.99
CA GLU A 153 2.92 -3.06 -15.62
C GLU A 153 1.41 -3.33 -15.59
N LEU A 154 0.61 -2.48 -16.25
CA LEU A 154 -0.83 -2.71 -16.39
C LEU A 154 -1.12 -4.07 -17.00
N LEU A 155 -0.43 -4.43 -18.10
CA LEU A 155 -0.61 -5.72 -18.76
C LEU A 155 -0.26 -6.91 -17.85
N LYS A 156 0.79 -6.79 -17.02
CA LYS A 156 1.14 -7.82 -16.02
C LYS A 156 0.02 -7.94 -14.98
N MET A 157 -0.52 -6.82 -14.51
CA MET A 157 -1.61 -6.81 -13.53
C MET A 157 -2.88 -7.44 -14.09
N THR A 158 -3.27 -7.14 -15.33
CA THR A 158 -4.44 -7.78 -15.97
C THR A 158 -4.28 -9.30 -16.01
N LYS A 159 -3.08 -9.79 -16.34
CA LYS A 159 -2.79 -11.24 -16.38
C LYS A 159 -2.87 -11.89 -14.99
N ILE A 160 -2.36 -11.22 -13.96
CA ILE A 160 -2.46 -11.69 -12.57
C ILE A 160 -3.92 -11.73 -12.14
N TYR A 161 -4.69 -10.68 -12.42
CA TYR A 161 -6.10 -10.59 -12.06
C TYR A 161 -6.95 -11.68 -12.73
N VAL A 162 -6.73 -11.93 -14.03
CA VAL A 162 -7.39 -13.02 -14.76
C VAL A 162 -7.07 -14.38 -14.12
N ARG A 163 -5.80 -14.67 -13.85
CA ARG A 163 -5.40 -15.93 -13.17
C ARG A 163 -6.00 -16.05 -11.78
N MET A 164 -6.11 -14.96 -11.04
CA MET A 164 -6.72 -14.95 -9.72
C MET A 164 -8.22 -15.27 -9.80
N ILE A 165 -8.93 -14.72 -10.79
CA ILE A 165 -10.34 -15.07 -11.05
C ILE A 165 -10.48 -16.56 -11.39
N GLU A 166 -9.63 -17.07 -12.30
CA GLU A 166 -9.62 -18.49 -12.68
C GLU A 166 -9.43 -19.38 -11.45
N LEU A 167 -8.44 -19.09 -10.60
CA LEU A 167 -8.17 -19.86 -9.38
C LEU A 167 -9.32 -19.77 -8.36
N LYS A 168 -9.94 -18.59 -8.19
CA LYS A 168 -11.13 -18.45 -7.33
C LYS A 168 -12.28 -19.32 -7.83
N ASN A 169 -12.51 -19.35 -9.14
CA ASN A 169 -13.53 -20.19 -9.76
C ASN A 169 -13.23 -21.69 -9.58
N GLU A 170 -11.97 -22.11 -9.73
CA GLU A 170 -11.55 -23.50 -9.46
C GLU A 170 -11.76 -23.88 -7.99
N ILE A 171 -11.36 -23.04 -7.04
CA ILE A 171 -11.60 -23.27 -5.59
C ILE A 171 -13.10 -23.40 -5.31
N MET A 172 -13.92 -22.53 -5.91
CA MET A 172 -15.37 -22.59 -5.76
C MET A 172 -15.94 -23.90 -6.33
N LYS A 173 -15.48 -24.34 -7.49
CA LYS A 173 -15.86 -25.61 -8.11
C LYS A 173 -15.47 -26.80 -7.24
N MET A 174 -14.23 -26.82 -6.73
CA MET A 174 -13.78 -27.85 -5.78
C MET A 174 -14.62 -27.88 -4.50
N LYS A 175 -15.08 -26.72 -4.00
CA LYS A 175 -16.01 -26.64 -2.84
C LYS A 175 -17.44 -27.11 -3.16
N LEU A 176 -17.85 -27.12 -4.43
CA LEU A 176 -19.15 -27.64 -4.89
C LEU A 176 -19.09 -29.16 -5.14
N GLU A 177 -17.95 -29.68 -5.59
CA GLU A 177 -17.74 -31.11 -5.87
C GLU A 177 -17.45 -31.95 -4.61
N ARG A 178 -17.34 -31.33 -3.42
CA ARG A 178 -17.17 -32.09 -2.16
C ARG A 178 -18.43 -32.92 -1.86
N PRO A 179 -18.32 -34.26 -1.70
CA PRO A 179 -19.46 -35.12 -1.42
C PRO A 179 -20.08 -34.90 -0.03
N TYR A 180 -19.41 -34.17 0.86
CA TYR A 180 -19.92 -33.80 2.18
C TYR A 180 -19.66 -32.31 2.47
N ILE A 181 -20.73 -31.55 2.68
CA ILE A 181 -20.69 -30.14 3.09
C ILE A 181 -20.92 -30.09 4.61
N ILE A 182 -19.98 -29.51 5.35
CA ILE A 182 -20.12 -29.31 6.80
C ILE A 182 -21.35 -28.41 7.03
N PRO A 183 -22.31 -28.76 7.92
CA PRO A 183 -23.57 -28.01 8.08
C PRO A 183 -23.42 -26.50 8.29
N ILE A 184 -22.36 -26.08 8.99
CA ILE A 184 -22.02 -24.65 9.20
C ILE A 184 -21.64 -23.94 7.90
N GLU A 185 -20.91 -24.60 6.98
CA GLU A 185 -20.57 -24.01 5.68
C GLU A 185 -21.79 -23.94 4.75
N LYS A 186 -22.76 -24.84 4.91
CA LYS A 186 -24.04 -24.77 4.17
C LYS A 186 -24.86 -23.55 4.58
N GLN A 187 -24.89 -23.24 5.88
CA GLN A 187 -25.60 -22.07 6.41
C GLN A 187 -25.02 -20.77 5.86
N ARG A 188 -23.68 -20.60 5.92
CA ARG A 188 -22.99 -19.42 5.38
C ARG A 188 -23.17 -19.24 3.88
N ARG A 189 -23.15 -20.34 3.11
CA ARG A 189 -23.36 -20.27 1.65
C ARG A 189 -24.75 -19.72 1.28
N ILE A 190 -25.77 -20.03 2.08
CA ILE A 190 -27.15 -19.51 1.91
C ILE A 190 -27.23 -18.01 2.27
N GLU A 191 -26.43 -17.56 3.24
CA GLU A 191 -26.35 -16.15 3.64
C GLU A 191 -25.63 -15.32 2.56
N ASP A 192 -24.47 -15.79 2.07
CA ASP A 192 -23.71 -15.13 1.00
C ASP A 192 -24.50 -15.05 -0.33
N GLU A 193 -25.33 -16.06 -0.65
CA GLU A 193 -26.20 -16.05 -1.83
C GLU A 193 -27.41 -15.10 -1.71
N LYS A 194 -27.79 -14.72 -0.50
CA LYS A 194 -28.83 -13.71 -0.25
C LYS A 194 -28.27 -12.30 -0.37
N GLU A 195 -27.07 -12.04 0.15
CA GLU A 195 -26.42 -10.73 0.02
C GLU A 195 -26.06 -10.36 -1.43
N ASN A 196 -25.78 -11.34 -2.29
CA ASN A 196 -25.48 -11.07 -3.71
C ASN A 196 -26.73 -10.89 -4.60
N LYS A 197 -27.94 -10.88 -4.03
CA LYS A 197 -29.21 -10.69 -4.74
C LYS A 197 -29.97 -9.41 -4.35
N GLU A 198 -29.40 -8.61 -3.45
CA GLU A 198 -29.83 -7.23 -3.16
C GLU A 198 -28.85 -6.22 -3.79
#